data_AF-A0A8H2XSZ1-F1
#
_entry.id   AF-A0A8H2XSZ1-F1
#
_cell.length_a   1.000
_cell.length_b   1.000
_cell.length_c   1.000
_cell.angle_alpha   90.00
_cell.angle_beta   90.00
_cell.angle_gamma   90.00
#
_symmetry.space_group_name_H-M   'P 1'
#
loop_
_entity.id
_entity.type
_entity.pdbx_description
1 polymer ?
#
loop_
_entity_poly.entity_id
_entity_poly.type
_entity_poly.pdbx_seq_one_letter_code
_entity_poly.pdbx_strand_id
1 'polypeptide(L)'
;MTDALPNEIHHKWGRTIAQYPKLYTQEALSAQAKTPVDDTKRAIERRIALNAIQKICQLGNPGLDECTRGNITSFINLEKLKCILATARFADELYNFALRTLVARCIVLVSSVKPLPFQYEYGYICFEILVIALNACLLKHVSRSDWAIKVVNEASPNDSLSAFWDAYPALLPAQLICNKENIPSPRRLTPLQPWITTLSENPMFDTLLALLDADQKNFSIALIKGANPQGLFGLLHALSQYLETELKSTELKHYGKRILMPYTRFLYRCRIVAPNSGLESHIGQAINNPRLEFVLLSTKSIDLEDSRNIVQAYSSFLDSDDPIKPMNFSNFMSFVVPFVVPGCEDLIGEMLDACVRVLWNFLSTGLDPVVLGATFQAVLVYFSDILERFNPSRADDRPWVLKLMDRLIYSGVMELILRFTLIVPTPGRTPQAHEDADKRLKDIARTFILLLVTYTSDQYRKNLLCHPDCSIPRALNARCRIYALP
;
A
#
# COMPACT_ATOMS: atom_id res chain seq x y z
N MET A 1 19.47 -25.96 2.28
CA MET A 1 20.81 -25.32 2.16
C MET A 1 20.57 -23.82 2.20
N THR A 2 20.89 -23.18 3.32
CA THR A 2 20.84 -21.73 3.47
C THR A 2 22.14 -21.16 2.96
N ASP A 3 22.17 -20.78 1.68
CA ASP A 3 23.26 -19.96 1.16
C ASP A 3 23.22 -18.63 1.92
N ALA A 4 24.24 -18.42 2.75
CA ALA A 4 24.48 -17.14 3.40
C ALA A 4 24.77 -16.13 2.28
N LEU A 5 23.73 -15.37 1.88
CA LEU A 5 23.88 -14.24 0.97
C LEU A 5 25.04 -13.38 1.49
N PRO A 6 26.09 -13.15 0.69
CA PRO A 6 27.24 -12.38 1.14
C PRO A 6 26.74 -11.02 1.64
N ASN A 7 27.23 -10.62 2.82
CA ASN A 7 26.93 -9.34 3.43
C ASN A 7 27.62 -8.21 2.64
N GLU A 8 27.21 -8.00 1.40
CA GLU A 8 27.75 -6.94 0.55
C GLU A 8 27.22 -5.60 1.03
N ILE A 9 28.06 -4.87 1.78
CA ILE A 9 27.83 -3.48 2.13
C ILE A 9 28.50 -2.64 1.04
N HIS A 10 27.71 -1.85 0.31
CA HIS A 10 28.24 -0.95 -0.69
C HIS A 10 28.95 0.21 0.02
N HIS A 11 30.25 0.40 -0.27
CA HIS A 11 31.10 1.40 0.40
C HIS A 11 30.48 2.81 0.47
N LYS A 12 29.77 3.22 -0.59
CA LYS A 12 29.11 4.54 -0.67
C LYS A 12 27.67 4.56 -0.17
N TRP A 13 26.92 3.47 -0.38
CA TRP A 13 25.46 3.47 -0.29
C TRP A 13 24.92 2.67 0.90
N GLY A 14 25.79 1.96 1.60
CA GLY A 14 25.45 1.15 2.76
C GLY A 14 24.90 -0.21 2.40
N ARG A 15 24.03 -0.71 3.27
CA ARG A 15 23.42 -2.04 3.16
C ARG A 15 22.45 -2.12 1.98
N THR A 16 22.23 -3.32 1.49
CA THR A 16 21.26 -3.60 0.42
C THR A 16 19.85 -3.83 0.96
N ILE A 17 18.85 -3.83 0.08
CA ILE A 17 17.43 -4.10 0.37
C ILE A 17 17.17 -5.41 1.11
N ALA A 18 18.06 -6.40 1.00
CA ALA A 18 17.94 -7.66 1.74
C ALA A 18 18.21 -7.49 3.25
N GLN A 19 18.90 -6.42 3.65
CA GLN A 19 19.44 -6.23 4.99
C GLN A 19 18.84 -5.03 5.71
N TYR A 20 18.81 -3.86 5.05
CA TYR A 20 18.49 -2.61 5.75
C TYR A 20 17.05 -2.53 6.27
N PRO A 21 16.00 -3.06 5.63
CA PRO A 21 14.62 -2.86 6.11
C PRO A 21 14.43 -3.33 7.56
N LYS A 22 15.10 -4.42 7.94
CA LYS A 22 15.07 -4.97 9.31
C LYS A 22 15.52 -3.97 10.38
N LEU A 23 16.38 -3.02 10.02
CA LEU A 23 16.92 -2.00 10.93
C LEU A 23 15.97 -0.81 11.15
N TYR A 24 14.98 -0.66 10.28
CA TYR A 24 14.05 0.47 10.29
C TYR A 24 12.62 0.08 10.67
N THR A 25 12.38 -1.20 10.96
CA THR A 25 11.10 -1.68 11.52
C THR A 25 10.66 -0.83 12.72
N GLN A 26 9.34 -0.72 12.91
CA GLN A 26 8.79 0.04 14.03
C GLN A 26 9.33 -0.48 15.37
N GLU A 27 9.53 -1.79 15.51
CA GLU A 27 10.13 -2.42 16.68
C GLU A 27 11.60 -1.99 16.85
N ALA A 28 12.40 -1.99 15.79
CA ALA A 28 13.79 -1.57 15.84
C ALA A 28 13.93 -0.08 16.17
N LEU A 29 13.09 0.78 15.58
CA LEU A 29 13.07 2.21 15.86
C LEU A 29 12.61 2.48 17.30
N SER A 30 11.57 1.78 17.76
CA SER A 30 11.06 1.90 19.14
C SER A 30 12.10 1.41 20.16
N ALA A 31 12.81 0.32 19.87
CA ALA A 31 13.88 -0.18 20.73
C ALA A 31 15.04 0.82 20.82
N GLN A 32 15.40 1.46 19.71
CA GLN A 32 16.42 2.51 19.70
C GLN A 32 15.96 3.76 20.45
N ALA A 33 14.68 4.16 20.35
CA ALA A 33 14.14 5.31 21.07
C ALA A 33 14.20 5.13 22.60
N LYS A 34 13.96 3.90 23.09
CA LYS A 34 14.04 3.58 24.53
C LYS A 34 15.46 3.68 25.12
N THR A 35 16.49 3.71 24.29
CA THR A 35 17.87 3.80 24.79
C THR A 35 18.14 5.26 25.19
N PRO A 36 18.50 5.54 26.46
CA PRO A 36 18.82 6.90 26.88
C PRO A 36 19.98 7.43 26.03
N VAL A 37 19.78 8.58 25.38
CA VAL A 37 20.83 9.23 24.62
C VAL A 37 21.58 10.17 25.56
N ASP A 38 22.89 9.98 25.67
CA ASP A 38 23.77 10.93 26.35
C ASP A 38 23.62 12.34 25.75
N ASP A 39 23.43 13.36 26.59
CA ASP A 39 23.19 14.74 26.15
C ASP A 39 24.34 15.28 25.29
N THR A 40 25.59 14.89 25.62
CA THR A 40 26.76 15.30 24.85
C THR A 40 26.73 14.68 23.45
N LYS A 41 26.46 13.38 23.36
CA LYS A 41 26.28 12.67 22.09
C LYS A 41 25.13 13.27 21.29
N ARG A 42 23.98 13.54 21.91
CA ARG A 42 22.82 14.19 21.27
C ARG A 42 23.20 15.55 20.68
N ALA A 43 23.90 16.38 21.43
CA ALA A 43 24.34 17.70 20.97
C ALA A 43 25.29 17.61 19.76
N ILE A 44 26.21 16.63 19.76
CA ILE A 44 27.12 16.38 18.64
C ILE A 44 26.34 15.93 17.39
N GLU A 45 25.48 14.92 17.53
CA GLU A 45 24.66 14.37 16.43
C GLU A 45 23.74 15.45 15.86
N ARG A 46 23.10 16.25 16.72
CA ARG A 46 22.29 17.39 16.30
C ARG A 46 23.08 18.38 15.47
N ARG A 47 24.29 18.78 15.91
CA ARG A 47 25.13 19.71 15.16
C ARG A 47 25.50 19.15 13.78
N ILE A 48 25.80 17.85 13.71
CA ILE A 48 26.08 17.16 12.44
C ILE A 48 24.84 17.18 11.53
N ALA A 49 23.68 16.83 12.08
CA ALA A 49 22.41 16.80 11.37
C ALA A 49 22.03 18.18 10.80
N LEU A 50 22.09 19.24 11.61
CA LEU A 50 21.74 20.60 11.16
C LEU A 50 22.68 21.11 10.06
N ASN A 51 23.98 20.85 10.18
CA ASN A 51 24.95 21.18 9.13
C ASN A 51 24.65 20.39 7.85
N ALA A 52 24.34 19.10 7.98
CA ALA A 52 23.96 18.27 6.83
C ALA A 52 22.67 18.77 6.17
N ILE A 53 21.61 19.10 6.91
CA ILE A 53 20.37 19.70 6.38
C ILE A 53 20.69 20.98 5.61
N GLN A 54 21.50 21.87 6.17
CA GLN A 54 21.90 23.11 5.50
C GLN A 54 22.62 22.82 4.17
N LYS A 55 23.52 21.83 4.13
CA LYS A 55 24.22 21.41 2.91
C LYS A 55 23.27 20.78 1.89
N ILE A 56 22.30 19.98 2.32
CA ILE A 56 21.27 19.42 1.44
C ILE A 56 20.46 20.55 0.79
N CYS A 57 20.02 21.54 1.57
CA CYS A 57 19.29 22.69 1.05
C CYS A 57 20.11 23.52 0.03
N GLN A 58 21.44 23.51 0.13
CA GLN A 58 22.34 24.21 -0.81
C GLN A 58 22.44 23.53 -2.18
N LEU A 59 22.19 22.22 -2.31
CA LEU A 59 22.26 21.48 -3.60
C LEU A 59 21.43 22.09 -4.72
N GLY A 60 20.51 22.97 -4.35
CA GLY A 60 19.58 23.60 -5.24
C GLY A 60 19.93 24.91 -5.89
N ASN A 61 21.06 25.50 -5.51
CA ASN A 61 21.42 26.80 -6.04
C ASN A 61 21.82 26.66 -7.51
N PRO A 62 21.09 27.29 -8.45
CA PRO A 62 21.35 27.15 -9.89
C PRO A 62 22.72 27.68 -10.31
N GLY A 63 23.35 28.52 -9.47
CA GLY A 63 24.71 29.03 -9.67
C GLY A 63 25.83 28.13 -9.15
N LEU A 64 25.53 26.92 -8.64
CA LEU A 64 26.57 25.98 -8.22
C LEU A 64 27.18 25.26 -9.41
N ASP A 65 28.50 25.37 -9.54
CA ASP A 65 29.29 24.57 -10.48
C ASP A 65 29.27 23.09 -10.09
N GLU A 66 29.62 22.23 -11.06
CA GLU A 66 29.58 20.77 -10.91
C GLU A 66 30.54 20.24 -9.85
N CYS A 67 31.70 20.90 -9.66
CA CYS A 67 32.67 20.53 -8.64
C CYS A 67 32.10 20.81 -7.24
N THR A 68 31.53 21.99 -7.00
CA THR A 68 30.90 22.31 -5.72
C THR A 68 29.71 21.40 -5.44
N ARG A 69 28.89 21.06 -6.44
CA ARG A 69 27.81 20.08 -6.30
C ARG A 69 28.35 18.68 -5.93
N GLY A 70 29.43 18.25 -6.57
CA GLY A 70 30.13 17.01 -6.25
C GLY A 70 30.65 16.98 -4.81
N ASN A 71 31.23 18.09 -4.34
CA ASN A 71 31.72 18.26 -2.97
C ASN A 71 30.60 18.23 -1.93
N ILE A 72 29.45 18.85 -2.21
CA ILE A 72 28.29 18.77 -1.32
C ILE A 72 27.75 17.34 -1.27
N THR A 73 27.65 16.67 -2.42
CA THR A 73 27.16 15.29 -2.52
C THR A 73 28.09 14.30 -1.82
N SER A 74 29.40 14.47 -1.92
CA SER A 74 30.38 13.64 -1.20
C SER A 74 30.39 13.93 0.30
N PHE A 75 30.09 15.18 0.69
CA PHE A 75 29.92 15.54 2.09
C PHE A 75 28.71 14.84 2.72
N ILE A 76 27.58 14.73 2.01
CA ILE A 76 26.37 14.07 2.51
C ILE A 76 26.56 12.55 2.40
N ASN A 77 27.10 11.94 3.45
CA ASN A 77 27.29 10.49 3.54
C ASN A 77 26.21 9.83 4.41
N LEU A 78 26.20 8.49 4.41
CA LEU A 78 25.19 7.70 5.13
C LEU A 78 25.12 8.02 6.62
N GLU A 79 26.26 8.20 7.29
CA GLU A 79 26.31 8.52 8.73
C GLU A 79 25.67 9.87 9.06
N LYS A 80 25.87 10.89 8.19
CA LYS A 80 25.21 12.19 8.36
C LYS A 80 23.70 12.10 8.15
N LEU A 81 23.25 11.31 7.17
CA LEU A 81 21.82 11.06 6.96
C LEU A 81 21.19 10.34 8.15
N LYS A 82 21.90 9.38 8.76
CA LYS A 82 21.47 8.73 10.01
C LYS A 82 21.38 9.71 11.17
N CYS A 83 22.33 10.64 11.30
CA CYS A 83 22.24 11.71 12.28
C CYS A 83 21.00 12.58 12.04
N ILE A 84 20.69 12.94 10.79
CA ILE A 84 19.45 13.66 10.45
C ILE A 84 18.23 12.84 10.91
N LEU A 85 18.12 11.59 10.48
CA LEU A 85 16.97 10.75 10.84
C LEU A 85 16.84 10.58 12.37
N ALA A 86 17.96 10.44 13.09
CA ALA A 86 17.96 10.36 14.54
C ALA A 86 17.39 11.63 15.20
N THR A 87 17.67 12.82 14.66
CA THR A 87 17.10 14.07 15.20
C THR A 87 15.58 14.17 15.06
N ALA A 88 14.97 13.49 14.09
CA ALA A 88 13.52 13.50 13.91
C ALA A 88 12.75 12.85 15.08
N ARG A 89 13.44 12.10 15.95
CA ARG A 89 12.86 11.51 17.17
C ARG A 89 12.65 12.52 18.30
N PHE A 90 13.07 13.76 18.11
CA PHE A 90 12.91 14.80 19.10
C PHE A 90 11.91 15.84 18.60
N ALA A 91 10.83 16.01 19.36
CA ALA A 91 9.71 16.90 19.03
C ALA A 91 10.17 18.33 18.72
N ASP A 92 11.11 18.84 19.51
CA ASP A 92 11.69 20.19 19.39
C ASP A 92 12.57 20.37 18.13
N GLU A 93 13.05 19.28 17.53
CA GLU A 93 13.86 19.31 16.32
C GLU A 93 13.05 19.20 15.03
N LEU A 94 11.78 18.78 15.09
CA LEU A 94 10.92 18.61 13.90
C LEU A 94 10.71 19.93 13.13
N TYR A 95 10.81 21.08 13.81
CA TYR A 95 10.77 22.39 13.16
C TYR A 95 11.90 22.56 12.12
N ASN A 96 13.07 21.94 12.35
CA ASN A 96 14.20 22.01 11.42
C ASN A 96 13.95 21.24 10.12
N PHE A 97 12.96 20.35 10.10
CA PHE A 97 12.53 19.61 8.91
C PHE A 97 11.51 20.37 8.08
N ALA A 98 10.84 21.38 8.63
CA ALA A 98 9.78 22.14 7.97
C ALA A 98 10.32 23.15 6.92
N LEU A 99 11.25 22.70 6.08
CA LEU A 99 11.93 23.46 5.03
C LEU A 99 11.51 22.92 3.65
N ARG A 100 10.83 23.74 2.83
CA ARG A 100 10.42 23.34 1.46
C ARG A 100 11.62 22.96 0.58
N THR A 101 12.74 23.66 0.77
CA THR A 101 13.99 23.36 0.07
C THR A 101 14.55 22.00 0.45
N LEU A 102 14.35 21.54 1.69
CA LEU A 102 14.78 20.20 2.10
C LEU A 102 14.00 19.11 1.36
N VAL A 103 12.67 19.25 1.24
CA VAL A 103 11.81 18.35 0.45
C VAL A 103 12.33 18.25 -0.98
N ALA A 104 12.45 19.40 -1.65
CA ALA A 104 12.95 19.51 -3.02
C ALA A 104 14.32 18.83 -3.23
N ARG A 105 15.27 19.01 -2.31
CA ARG A 105 16.64 18.50 -2.47
C ARG A 105 16.83 17.07 -2.00
N CYS A 106 15.96 16.56 -1.12
CA CYS A 106 15.94 15.12 -0.85
C CYS A 106 15.51 14.33 -2.09
N ILE A 107 14.57 14.83 -2.92
CA ILE A 107 14.23 14.18 -4.21
C ILE A 107 15.46 14.09 -5.13
N VAL A 108 16.28 15.15 -5.18
CA VAL A 108 17.55 15.15 -5.94
C VAL A 108 18.55 14.16 -5.38
N LEU A 109 18.64 14.02 -4.05
CA LEU A 109 19.53 13.03 -3.43
C LEU A 109 19.09 11.60 -3.69
N VAL A 110 17.79 11.31 -3.55
CA VAL A 110 17.22 10.00 -3.89
C VAL A 110 17.53 9.66 -5.36
N SER A 111 17.32 10.60 -6.29
CA SER A 111 17.55 10.38 -7.72
C SER A 111 19.02 10.14 -8.11
N SER A 112 19.96 10.57 -7.25
CA SER A 112 21.40 10.41 -7.46
C SER A 112 21.91 9.00 -7.17
N VAL A 113 21.15 8.18 -6.44
CA VAL A 113 21.51 6.79 -6.12
C VAL A 113 21.27 5.91 -7.34
N LYS A 114 22.28 5.10 -7.71
CA LYS A 114 22.26 4.20 -8.88
C LYS A 114 22.58 2.75 -8.49
N PRO A 115 22.03 1.75 -9.20
CA PRO A 115 21.09 1.89 -10.33
C PRO A 115 19.68 2.27 -9.88
N LEU A 116 19.27 1.86 -8.68
CA LEU A 116 17.94 2.10 -8.11
C LEU A 116 18.06 2.61 -6.65
N PRO A 117 17.29 3.62 -6.24
CA PRO A 117 17.45 4.26 -4.93
C PRO A 117 17.16 3.35 -3.73
N PHE A 118 16.05 2.62 -3.75
CA PHE A 118 15.62 1.76 -2.64
C PHE A 118 16.38 0.43 -2.61
N GLN A 119 17.22 0.14 -3.60
CA GLN A 119 18.14 -1.00 -3.51
C GLN A 119 19.13 -0.82 -2.35
N TYR A 120 19.41 0.42 -1.92
CA TYR A 120 20.40 0.73 -0.90
C TYR A 120 19.84 1.57 0.24
N GLU A 121 20.43 1.37 1.42
CA GLU A 121 20.10 2.06 2.67
C GLU A 121 20.15 3.59 2.52
N TYR A 122 21.14 4.13 1.81
CA TYR A 122 21.27 5.57 1.58
C TYR A 122 20.05 6.18 0.88
N GLY A 123 19.55 5.54 -0.19
CA GLY A 123 18.40 6.05 -0.94
C GLY A 123 17.11 5.99 -0.11
N TYR A 124 16.96 4.91 0.66
CA TYR A 124 15.84 4.77 1.60
C TYR A 124 15.86 5.86 2.68
N ILE A 125 16.99 6.12 3.35
CA ILE A 125 17.05 7.18 4.38
C ILE A 125 16.79 8.57 3.77
N CYS A 126 17.32 8.85 2.57
CA CYS A 126 17.01 10.11 1.87
C CYS A 126 15.49 10.26 1.63
N PHE A 127 14.80 9.18 1.29
CA PHE A 127 13.36 9.16 1.11
C PHE A 127 12.60 9.32 2.44
N GLU A 128 13.06 8.69 3.53
CA GLU A 128 12.47 8.90 4.86
C GLU A 128 12.61 10.36 5.32
N ILE A 129 13.78 10.98 5.15
CA ILE A 129 13.99 12.41 5.45
C ILE A 129 13.08 13.29 4.58
N LEU A 130 12.91 12.97 3.30
CA LEU A 130 11.95 13.63 2.42
C LEU A 130 10.53 13.58 3.00
N VAL A 131 10.08 12.40 3.43
CA VAL A 131 8.75 12.19 3.99
C VAL A 131 8.57 12.97 5.29
N ILE A 132 9.54 12.95 6.20
CA ILE A 132 9.53 13.73 7.44
C ILE A 132 9.45 15.24 7.12
N ALA A 133 10.32 15.73 6.23
CA ALA A 133 10.35 17.14 5.84
C ALA A 133 9.03 17.60 5.21
N LEU A 134 8.44 16.75 4.36
CA LEU A 134 7.16 17.03 3.74
C LEU A 134 6.05 17.14 4.79
N ASN A 135 5.93 16.15 5.67
CA ASN A 135 4.93 16.16 6.75
C ASN A 135 5.13 17.33 7.70
N ALA A 136 6.37 17.69 8.03
CA ALA A 136 6.68 18.84 8.87
C ALA A 136 6.25 20.16 8.21
N CYS A 137 6.49 20.31 6.90
CA CYS A 137 6.00 21.46 6.15
C CYS A 137 4.47 21.51 6.08
N LEU A 138 3.82 20.37 5.82
CA LEU A 138 2.37 20.26 5.79
C LEU A 138 1.77 20.64 7.14
N LEU A 139 2.28 20.07 8.23
CA LEU A 139 1.86 20.41 9.59
C LEU A 139 2.07 21.89 9.90
N LYS A 140 3.22 22.48 9.55
CA LYS A 140 3.48 23.92 9.73
C LYS A 140 2.52 24.79 8.92
N HIS A 141 2.08 24.34 7.75
CA HIS A 141 1.15 25.11 6.89
C HIS A 141 -0.30 25.01 7.38
N VAL A 142 -0.72 23.82 7.79
CA VAL A 142 -2.09 23.56 8.26
C VAL A 142 -2.29 24.09 9.69
N SER A 143 -1.29 23.92 10.54
CA SER A 143 -1.29 24.35 11.92
C SER A 143 -0.93 25.84 11.98
N ARG A 144 -1.92 26.70 11.68
CA ARG A 144 -1.82 28.14 12.03
C ARG A 144 -1.66 28.37 13.54
N SER A 145 -2.04 27.39 14.36
CA SER A 145 -1.83 27.35 15.79
C SER A 145 -0.70 26.38 16.14
N ASP A 146 0.02 26.64 17.22
CA ASP A 146 1.06 25.75 17.77
C ASP A 146 0.51 24.39 18.25
N TRP A 147 -0.72 24.01 17.90
CA TRP A 147 -1.41 22.83 18.39
C TRP A 147 -0.69 21.52 17.99
N ALA A 148 -0.27 21.37 16.73
CA ALA A 148 0.39 20.15 16.29
C ALA A 148 1.75 20.01 16.98
N ILE A 149 2.46 21.14 17.09
CA ILE A 149 3.72 21.22 17.83
C ILE A 149 3.48 20.89 19.30
N LYS A 150 2.38 21.38 19.89
CA LYS A 150 2.00 21.09 21.27
C LYS A 150 1.67 19.62 21.48
N VAL A 151 0.88 18.99 20.61
CA VAL A 151 0.56 17.55 20.68
C VAL A 151 1.84 16.72 20.61
N VAL A 152 2.76 17.07 19.71
CA VAL A 152 4.02 16.35 19.57
C VAL A 152 4.98 16.62 20.74
N ASN A 153 4.97 17.82 21.32
CA ASN A 153 5.76 18.17 22.50
C ASN A 153 5.19 17.59 23.81
N GLU A 154 3.89 17.34 23.88
CA GLU A 154 3.21 16.71 25.00
C GLU A 154 3.35 15.18 24.95
N ALA A 155 3.66 14.62 23.78
CA ALA A 155 3.97 13.20 23.64
C ALA A 155 5.28 12.85 24.37
N SER A 156 5.38 11.60 24.84
CA SER A 156 6.65 11.12 25.39
C SER A 156 7.74 11.21 24.31
N PRO A 157 9.02 11.43 24.68
CA PRO A 157 10.10 11.45 23.69
C PRO A 157 10.14 10.20 22.80
N ASN A 158 9.74 9.04 23.36
CA ASN A 158 9.68 7.76 22.65
C ASN A 158 8.52 7.68 21.65
N ASP A 159 7.45 8.45 21.88
CA ASP A 159 6.24 8.43 21.06
C ASP A 159 6.14 9.66 20.15
N SER A 160 7.05 10.62 20.28
CA SER A 160 7.00 11.92 19.57
C SER A 160 6.89 11.75 18.05
N LEU A 161 7.65 10.82 17.46
CA LEU A 161 7.60 10.55 16.02
C LEU A 161 6.28 9.88 15.62
N SER A 162 5.72 8.99 16.46
CA SER A 162 4.39 8.40 16.22
C SER A 162 3.31 9.47 16.30
N ALA A 163 3.33 10.30 17.35
CA ALA A 163 2.40 11.41 17.54
C ALA A 163 2.50 12.41 16.38
N PHE A 164 3.71 12.63 15.83
CA PHE A 164 3.91 13.43 14.64
C PHE A 164 3.26 12.82 13.40
N TRP A 165 3.37 11.50 13.21
CA TRP A 165 2.69 10.79 12.14
C TRP A 165 1.18 10.83 12.27
N ASP A 166 0.65 10.74 13.48
CA ASP A 166 -0.80 10.79 13.75
C ASP A 166 -1.39 12.22 13.65
N ALA A 167 -0.57 13.24 13.94
CA ALA A 167 -1.02 14.63 13.98
C ALA A 167 -1.51 15.13 12.61
N TYR A 168 -0.85 14.74 11.52
CA TYR A 168 -1.24 15.19 10.18
C TYR A 168 -2.55 14.55 9.70
N PRO A 169 -2.71 13.21 9.76
CA PRO A 169 -3.99 12.55 9.50
C PRO A 169 -5.14 13.09 10.33
N ALA A 170 -4.93 13.44 11.60
CA ALA A 170 -5.97 14.00 12.45
C ALA A 170 -6.52 15.35 11.94
N LEU A 171 -5.70 16.13 11.24
CA LEU A 171 -6.11 17.40 10.64
C LEU A 171 -6.79 17.27 9.28
N LEU A 172 -6.50 16.18 8.56
CA LEU A 172 -6.87 16.08 7.15
C LEU A 172 -8.39 16.02 6.91
N PRO A 173 -9.20 15.28 7.70
CA PRO A 173 -10.65 15.28 7.53
C PRO A 173 -11.26 16.68 7.58
N ALA A 174 -10.78 17.54 8.49
CA ALA A 174 -11.25 18.91 8.58
C ALA A 174 -10.96 19.71 7.30
N GLN A 175 -9.83 19.48 6.64
CA GLN A 175 -9.52 20.09 5.34
C GLN A 175 -10.39 19.55 4.21
N LEU A 176 -10.53 18.22 4.15
CA LEU A 176 -11.25 17.54 3.07
C LEU A 176 -12.75 17.85 3.09
N ILE A 177 -13.36 17.91 4.28
CA ILE A 177 -14.78 18.25 4.45
C ILE A 177 -15.03 19.72 4.09
N CYS A 178 -14.20 20.65 4.60
CA CYS A 178 -14.37 22.08 4.33
C CYS A 178 -14.25 22.41 2.83
N ASN A 179 -13.39 21.71 2.10
CA ASN A 179 -13.21 21.94 0.66
C ASN A 179 -14.38 21.43 -0.19
N LYS A 180 -15.11 20.40 0.25
CA LYS A 180 -16.22 19.80 -0.53
C LYS A 180 -17.53 20.56 -0.37
N GLU A 181 -17.82 21.08 0.80
CA GLU A 181 -19.18 21.55 1.11
C GLU A 181 -19.33 23.09 1.03
N ASN A 182 -18.28 23.84 0.70
CA ASN A 182 -18.26 25.32 0.76
C ASN A 182 -18.79 25.88 2.11
N ILE A 183 -18.77 25.07 3.17
CA ILE A 183 -19.31 25.46 4.47
C ILE A 183 -18.32 26.44 5.13
N PRO A 184 -18.77 27.62 5.59
CA PRO A 184 -17.93 28.52 6.35
C PRO A 184 -17.61 27.91 7.73
N SER A 185 -16.47 27.22 7.84
CA SER A 185 -15.95 26.77 9.13
C SER A 185 -15.25 27.92 9.87
N PRO A 186 -15.46 28.10 11.19
CA PRO A 186 -14.74 29.09 12.00
C PRO A 186 -13.24 28.82 12.12
N ARG A 187 -12.78 27.62 11.72
CA ARG A 187 -11.36 27.25 11.61
C ARG A 187 -11.00 27.04 10.14
N ARG A 188 -11.01 28.10 9.33
CA ARG A 188 -10.53 28.01 7.94
C ARG A 188 -9.04 27.66 7.94
N LEU A 189 -8.74 26.39 7.66
CA LEU A 189 -7.40 25.94 7.35
C LEU A 189 -6.96 26.58 6.03
N THR A 190 -5.70 27.01 5.94
CA THR A 190 -5.18 27.58 4.71
C THR A 190 -5.26 26.52 3.61
N PRO A 191 -5.82 26.82 2.42
CA PRO A 191 -5.79 25.89 1.30
C PRO A 191 -4.35 25.43 1.05
N LEU A 192 -4.17 24.14 0.82
CA LEU A 192 -2.87 23.57 0.47
C LEU A 192 -2.46 23.92 -0.96
N GLN A 193 -3.42 24.27 -1.83
CA GLN A 193 -3.18 24.56 -3.24
C GLN A 193 -2.01 25.53 -3.47
N PRO A 194 -1.92 26.72 -2.85
CA PRO A 194 -0.83 27.65 -3.13
C PRO A 194 0.54 27.10 -2.70
N TRP A 195 0.59 26.32 -1.62
CA TRP A 195 1.81 25.68 -1.14
C TRP A 195 2.27 24.59 -2.12
N ILE A 196 1.33 23.75 -2.54
CA ILE A 196 1.59 22.68 -3.49
C ILE A 196 1.94 23.26 -4.85
N THR A 197 1.26 24.31 -5.34
CA THR A 197 1.62 25.00 -6.58
C THR A 197 3.09 25.46 -6.55
N THR A 198 3.58 26.07 -5.47
CA THR A 198 5.00 26.45 -5.39
C THR A 198 5.98 25.29 -5.39
N LEU A 199 5.54 24.08 -4.99
CA LEU A 199 6.34 22.85 -5.09
C LEU A 199 6.20 22.18 -6.46
N SER A 200 5.01 22.26 -7.06
CA SER A 200 4.62 21.69 -8.36
C SER A 200 5.13 22.49 -9.55
N GLU A 201 5.43 23.79 -9.37
CA GLU A 201 6.15 24.61 -10.35
C GLU A 201 7.54 24.03 -10.67
N ASN A 202 8.00 23.05 -9.90
CA ASN A 202 9.19 22.25 -10.15
C ASN A 202 8.80 20.83 -10.61
N PRO A 203 9.45 20.24 -11.64
CA PRO A 203 9.25 18.84 -12.08
C PRO A 203 9.66 17.77 -11.04
N MET A 204 9.71 18.13 -9.76
CA MET A 204 10.13 17.31 -8.64
C MET A 204 9.15 16.19 -8.33
N PHE A 205 7.83 16.46 -8.31
CA PHE A 205 6.85 15.39 -8.07
C PHE A 205 6.77 14.43 -9.26
N ASP A 206 6.94 14.90 -10.49
CA ASP A 206 7.12 14.04 -11.65
C ASP A 206 8.36 13.14 -11.50
N THR A 207 9.49 13.74 -11.09
CA THR A 207 10.73 12.99 -10.82
C THR A 207 10.52 11.96 -9.72
N LEU A 208 9.87 12.32 -8.62
CA LEU A 208 9.59 11.43 -7.51
C LEU A 208 8.68 10.27 -7.91
N LEU A 209 7.58 10.55 -8.63
CA LEU A 209 6.68 9.51 -9.14
C LEU A 209 7.39 8.57 -10.11
N ALA A 210 8.23 9.12 -11.00
CA ALA A 210 9.03 8.31 -11.92
C ALA A 210 10.03 7.41 -11.18
N LEU A 211 10.67 7.90 -10.12
CA LEU A 211 11.57 7.10 -9.28
C LEU A 211 10.82 6.00 -8.54
N LEU A 212 9.65 6.32 -7.97
CA LEU A 212 8.81 5.36 -7.25
C LEU A 212 8.25 4.26 -8.16
N ASP A 213 7.84 4.58 -9.39
CA ASP A 213 7.41 3.56 -10.38
C ASP A 213 8.58 2.74 -10.92
N ALA A 214 9.73 3.37 -11.17
CA ALA A 214 10.92 2.69 -11.67
C ALA A 214 11.49 1.69 -10.64
N ASP A 215 11.36 1.99 -9.35
CA ASP A 215 11.90 1.19 -8.25
C ASP A 215 10.80 0.58 -7.34
N GLN A 216 9.61 0.36 -7.91
CA GLN A 216 8.42 -0.07 -7.18
C GLN A 216 8.61 -1.37 -6.37
N LYS A 217 9.46 -2.29 -6.87
CA LYS A 217 9.76 -3.57 -6.20
C LYS A 217 10.54 -3.35 -4.91
N ASN A 218 11.70 -2.69 -4.98
CA ASN A 218 12.52 -2.45 -3.79
C ASN A 218 11.80 -1.53 -2.81
N PHE A 219 11.04 -0.55 -3.32
CA PHE A 219 10.17 0.27 -2.50
C PHE A 219 9.16 -0.58 -1.71
N SER A 220 8.47 -1.51 -2.37
CA SER A 220 7.49 -2.39 -1.69
C SER A 220 8.15 -3.30 -0.66
N ILE A 221 9.32 -3.84 -0.97
CA ILE A 221 10.08 -4.64 0.00
C ILE A 221 10.47 -3.79 1.21
N ALA A 222 10.93 -2.55 0.99
CA ALA A 222 11.29 -1.63 2.07
C ALA A 222 10.06 -1.29 2.93
N LEU A 223 8.90 -1.06 2.30
CA LEU A 223 7.64 -0.85 3.01
C LEU A 223 7.23 -2.05 3.85
N ILE A 224 7.08 -3.22 3.22
CA ILE A 224 6.57 -4.45 3.86
C ILE A 224 7.48 -4.87 5.02
N LYS A 225 8.79 -4.73 4.87
CA LYS A 225 9.78 -5.29 5.81
C LYS A 225 10.37 -4.29 6.79
N GLY A 226 10.10 -2.99 6.64
CA GLY A 226 10.90 -2.00 7.35
C GLY A 226 10.33 -0.60 7.50
N ALA A 227 9.37 -0.15 6.71
CA ALA A 227 8.88 1.22 6.86
C ALA A 227 7.71 1.29 7.84
N ASN A 228 7.56 2.44 8.51
CA ASN A 228 6.29 2.82 9.09
C ASN A 228 5.42 3.47 7.98
N PRO A 229 4.39 2.78 7.46
CA PRO A 229 3.58 3.30 6.36
C PRO A 229 2.80 4.56 6.74
N GLN A 230 2.63 4.84 8.04
CA GLN A 230 1.91 6.00 8.57
C GLN A 230 2.49 7.34 8.10
N GLY A 231 3.83 7.41 7.96
CA GLY A 231 4.48 8.63 7.48
C GLY A 231 4.13 9.00 6.04
N LEU A 232 3.63 8.05 5.23
CA LEU A 232 3.44 8.26 3.80
C LEU A 232 2.16 9.02 3.44
N PHE A 233 1.21 9.18 4.36
CA PHE A 233 -0.08 9.81 4.05
C PHE A 233 0.05 11.28 3.62
N GLY A 234 0.97 12.04 4.23
CA GLY A 234 1.26 13.40 3.76
C GLY A 234 1.83 13.43 2.34
N LEU A 235 2.66 12.45 1.98
CA LEU A 235 3.15 12.30 0.61
C LEU A 235 2.04 11.91 -0.36
N LEU A 236 1.20 10.94 0.00
CA LEU A 236 0.06 10.51 -0.80
C LEU A 236 -0.91 11.66 -1.06
N HIS A 237 -1.17 12.50 -0.06
CA HIS A 237 -2.01 13.68 -0.19
C HIS A 237 -1.34 14.78 -1.03
N ALA A 238 -0.06 15.08 -0.81
CA ALA A 238 0.66 16.05 -1.63
C ALA A 238 0.65 15.65 -3.12
N LEU A 239 0.87 14.36 -3.40
CA LEU A 239 0.82 13.80 -4.75
C LEU A 239 -0.62 13.79 -5.33
N SER A 240 -1.66 13.59 -4.52
CA SER A 240 -3.05 13.66 -4.99
C SER A 240 -3.43 15.08 -5.42
N GLN A 241 -2.98 16.08 -4.67
CA GLN A 241 -3.18 17.49 -5.03
C GLN A 241 -2.37 17.90 -6.26
N TYR A 242 -1.16 17.34 -6.41
CA TYR A 242 -0.36 17.48 -7.63
C TYR A 242 -1.11 16.93 -8.85
N LEU A 243 -1.66 15.72 -8.75
CA LEU A 243 -2.50 15.10 -9.77
C LEU A 243 -3.70 15.95 -10.16
N GLU A 244 -4.40 16.55 -9.20
CA GLU A 244 -5.55 17.43 -9.49
C GLU A 244 -5.15 18.70 -10.22
N THR A 245 -3.94 19.20 -9.95
CA THR A 245 -3.39 20.38 -10.63
C THR A 245 -3.00 20.03 -12.06
N GLU A 246 -2.31 18.92 -12.25
CA GLU A 246 -1.86 18.45 -13.58
C GLU A 246 -3.00 17.98 -14.49
N LEU A 247 -4.08 17.45 -13.90
CA LEU A 247 -5.26 17.07 -14.66
C LEU A 247 -5.91 18.27 -15.37
N LYS A 248 -5.77 19.48 -14.81
CA LYS A 248 -6.30 20.71 -15.40
C LYS A 248 -5.41 21.26 -16.52
N SER A 249 -4.12 20.91 -16.51
CA SER A 249 -3.12 21.47 -17.43
C SER A 249 -2.75 20.53 -18.60
N THR A 250 -2.94 19.22 -18.46
CA THR A 250 -2.37 18.21 -19.36
C THR A 250 -3.44 17.40 -20.10
N GLU A 251 -3.14 17.01 -21.35
CA GLU A 251 -3.98 16.09 -22.13
C GLU A 251 -4.13 14.72 -21.43
N LEU A 252 -5.36 14.19 -21.40
CA LEU A 252 -5.73 12.99 -20.63
C LEU A 252 -4.85 11.76 -20.89
N LYS A 253 -4.44 11.52 -22.14
CA LYS A 253 -3.61 10.36 -22.51
C LYS A 253 -2.20 10.44 -21.91
N HIS A 254 -1.57 11.61 -22.01
CA HIS A 254 -0.24 11.86 -21.48
C HIS A 254 -0.25 11.85 -19.95
N TYR A 255 -1.26 12.49 -19.35
CA TYR A 255 -1.51 12.49 -17.92
C TYR A 255 -1.64 11.06 -17.34
N GLY A 256 -2.43 10.21 -18.00
CA GLY A 256 -2.69 8.84 -17.59
C GLY A 256 -1.41 8.01 -17.41
N LYS A 257 -0.55 8.00 -18.43
CA LYS A 257 0.68 7.19 -18.42
C LYS A 257 1.79 7.80 -17.55
N ARG A 258 1.94 9.14 -17.57
CA ARG A 258 3.05 9.83 -16.88
C ARG A 258 2.84 9.96 -15.39
N ILE A 259 1.62 10.27 -14.95
CA ILE A 259 1.37 10.69 -13.56
C ILE A 259 0.37 9.75 -12.89
N LEU A 260 -0.79 9.54 -13.52
CA LEU A 260 -1.89 8.79 -12.90
C LEU A 260 -1.50 7.34 -12.60
N MET A 261 -0.88 6.65 -13.55
CA MET A 261 -0.51 5.25 -13.41
C MET A 261 0.59 5.03 -12.34
N PRO A 262 1.74 5.73 -12.37
CA PRO A 262 2.72 5.69 -11.28
C PRO A 262 2.12 5.95 -9.90
N TYR A 263 1.30 7.00 -9.80
CA TYR A 263 0.66 7.34 -8.54
C TYR A 263 -0.29 6.25 -8.06
N THR A 264 -1.13 5.71 -8.94
CA THR A 264 -2.11 4.69 -8.57
C THR A 264 -1.42 3.44 -8.02
N ARG A 265 -0.34 2.99 -8.68
CA ARG A 265 0.47 1.87 -8.17
C ARG A 265 1.10 2.17 -6.83
N PHE A 266 1.68 3.35 -6.68
CA PHE A 266 2.27 3.80 -5.43
C PHE A 266 1.24 3.83 -4.30
N LEU A 267 0.07 4.42 -4.54
CA LEU A 267 -1.05 4.50 -3.59
C LEU A 267 -1.50 3.12 -3.14
N TYR A 268 -1.80 2.21 -4.07
CA TYR A 268 -2.28 0.87 -3.70
C TYR A 268 -1.21 0.06 -2.97
N ARG A 269 0.07 0.15 -3.37
CA ARG A 269 1.18 -0.49 -2.64
C ARG A 269 1.28 0.02 -1.21
N CYS A 270 1.19 1.33 -1.00
CA CYS A 270 1.19 1.89 0.37
C CYS A 270 -0.03 1.37 1.17
N ARG A 271 -1.21 1.33 0.55
CA ARG A 271 -2.46 0.97 1.24
C ARG A 271 -2.59 -0.51 1.59
N ILE A 272 -2.01 -1.43 0.82
CA ILE A 272 -2.01 -2.86 1.18
C ILE A 272 -0.93 -3.21 2.22
N VAL A 273 -0.03 -2.27 2.53
CA VAL A 273 0.99 -2.44 3.58
C VAL A 273 0.61 -1.69 4.85
N ALA A 274 -0.09 -0.56 4.71
CA ALA A 274 -0.60 0.20 5.84
C ALA A 274 -1.65 -0.61 6.63
N PRO A 275 -1.63 -0.57 7.98
CA PRO A 275 -2.73 -1.08 8.76
C PRO A 275 -4.02 -0.34 8.36
N ASN A 276 -5.16 -1.05 8.35
CA ASN A 276 -6.44 -0.44 8.01
C ASN A 276 -7.06 0.29 9.22
N SER A 277 -6.38 0.28 10.37
CA SER A 277 -6.77 0.96 11.60
C SER A 277 -6.55 2.48 11.49
N GLY A 278 -7.57 3.27 11.81
CA GLY A 278 -7.42 4.69 12.14
C GLY A 278 -7.83 5.70 11.05
N LEU A 279 -7.31 6.92 11.20
CA LEU A 279 -7.59 8.07 10.33
C LEU A 279 -7.08 7.84 8.90
N GLU A 280 -6.09 6.98 8.75
CA GLU A 280 -5.38 6.63 7.53
C GLU A 280 -6.28 5.97 6.48
N SER A 281 -7.14 5.05 6.91
CA SER A 281 -8.14 4.42 6.03
C SER A 281 -9.12 5.47 5.47
N HIS A 282 -9.50 6.46 6.28
CA HIS A 282 -10.39 7.55 5.86
C HIS A 282 -9.71 8.47 4.84
N ILE A 283 -8.42 8.74 5.04
CA ILE A 283 -7.61 9.56 4.13
C ILE A 283 -7.37 8.83 2.82
N GLY A 284 -6.97 7.56 2.88
CA GLY A 284 -6.82 6.71 1.71
C GLY A 284 -8.12 6.64 0.90
N GLN A 285 -9.28 6.62 1.54
CA GLN A 285 -10.59 6.70 0.89
C GLN A 285 -10.87 8.07 0.27
N ALA A 286 -10.56 9.16 0.98
CA ALA A 286 -10.79 10.52 0.48
C ALA A 286 -9.88 10.87 -0.71
N ILE A 287 -8.69 10.30 -0.73
CA ILE A 287 -7.71 10.40 -1.81
C ILE A 287 -8.09 9.47 -2.97
N ASN A 288 -8.85 8.40 -2.73
CA ASN A 288 -9.24 7.47 -3.78
C ASN A 288 -10.21 8.13 -4.76
N ASN A 289 -9.72 8.42 -5.96
CA ASN A 289 -10.54 8.96 -7.04
C ASN A 289 -11.14 7.78 -7.83
N PRO A 290 -12.48 7.67 -7.98
CA PRO A 290 -13.11 6.60 -8.76
C PRO A 290 -12.58 6.47 -10.19
N ARG A 291 -12.00 7.55 -10.74
CA ARG A 291 -11.36 7.55 -12.07
C ARG A 291 -10.09 6.70 -12.15
N LEU A 292 -9.54 6.24 -11.03
CA LEU A 292 -8.31 5.43 -10.95
C LEU A 292 -8.54 3.95 -11.30
N GLU A 293 -9.79 3.47 -11.33
CA GLU A 293 -10.12 2.06 -11.53
C GLU A 293 -9.71 1.50 -12.90
N PHE A 294 -9.50 2.35 -13.91
CA PHE A 294 -9.27 1.93 -15.30
C PHE A 294 -7.80 1.71 -15.70
N VAL A 295 -6.81 1.99 -14.83
CA VAL A 295 -5.40 2.20 -15.27
C VAL A 295 -4.43 1.08 -14.81
N LEU A 296 -4.94 0.00 -14.22
CA LEU A 296 -4.09 -1.00 -13.54
C LEU A 296 -3.50 -2.09 -14.45
N LEU A 297 -3.89 -2.16 -15.72
CA LEU A 297 -3.34 -3.13 -16.67
C LEU A 297 -2.00 -2.61 -17.24
N SER A 298 -0.88 -3.03 -16.64
CA SER A 298 0.44 -2.82 -17.25
C SER A 298 0.78 -3.92 -18.25
N THR A 299 1.36 -3.52 -19.39
CA THR A 299 1.94 -4.41 -20.40
C THR A 299 3.39 -4.83 -20.09
N LYS A 300 3.99 -4.36 -18.99
CA LYS A 300 5.36 -4.77 -18.60
C LYS A 300 5.33 -6.19 -18.03
N SER A 301 6.39 -6.95 -18.29
CA SER A 301 6.64 -8.22 -17.62
C SER A 301 6.66 -8.00 -16.11
N ILE A 302 5.85 -8.74 -15.38
CA ILE A 302 5.73 -8.64 -13.93
C ILE A 302 6.82 -9.51 -13.30
N ASP A 303 7.59 -8.95 -12.37
CA ASP A 303 8.63 -9.65 -11.63
C ASP A 303 8.00 -10.60 -10.61
N LEU A 304 8.41 -11.87 -10.60
CA LEU A 304 7.82 -12.89 -9.75
C LEU A 304 7.99 -12.62 -8.25
N GLU A 305 9.13 -12.09 -7.82
CA GLU A 305 9.36 -11.78 -6.41
C GLU A 305 8.48 -10.61 -5.97
N ASP A 306 8.35 -9.56 -6.78
CA ASP A 306 7.42 -8.46 -6.54
C ASP A 306 5.97 -8.95 -6.47
N SER A 307 5.55 -9.82 -7.40
CA SER A 307 4.25 -10.48 -7.37
C SER A 307 3.97 -11.20 -6.07
N ARG A 308 4.90 -12.05 -5.62
CA ARG A 308 4.75 -12.79 -4.36
C ARG A 308 4.64 -11.84 -3.16
N ASN A 309 5.46 -10.79 -3.10
CA ASN A 309 5.40 -9.78 -2.05
C ASN A 309 4.04 -9.06 -2.01
N ILE A 310 3.48 -8.72 -3.18
CA ILE A 310 2.18 -8.03 -3.27
C ILE A 310 1.02 -8.93 -2.84
N VAL A 311 1.01 -10.20 -3.28
CA VAL A 311 -0.03 -11.17 -2.88
C VAL A 311 0.03 -11.45 -1.38
N GLN A 312 1.23 -11.58 -0.81
CA GLN A 312 1.42 -11.78 0.62
C GLN A 312 1.01 -10.56 1.44
N ALA A 313 1.40 -9.36 1.01
CA ALA A 313 1.01 -8.11 1.67
C ALA A 313 -0.52 -7.94 1.67
N TYR A 314 -1.16 -8.20 0.53
CA TYR A 314 -2.62 -8.15 0.43
C TYR A 314 -3.30 -9.17 1.35
N SER A 315 -2.84 -10.42 1.38
CA SER A 315 -3.41 -11.45 2.26
C SER A 315 -3.27 -11.05 3.73
N SER A 316 -2.10 -10.54 4.13
CA SER A 316 -1.83 -10.04 5.48
C SER A 316 -2.71 -8.84 5.85
N PHE A 317 -2.94 -7.93 4.89
CA PHE A 317 -3.83 -6.79 5.04
C PHE A 317 -5.28 -7.21 5.29
N LEU A 318 -5.77 -8.22 4.56
CA LEU A 318 -7.12 -8.76 4.77
C LEU A 318 -7.26 -9.53 6.09
N ASP A 319 -6.16 -10.10 6.59
CA ASP A 319 -6.12 -10.80 7.88
C ASP A 319 -5.98 -9.88 9.09
N SER A 320 -5.85 -8.56 8.87
CA SER A 320 -5.94 -7.60 9.96
C SER A 320 -7.37 -7.56 10.53
N ASP A 321 -7.48 -7.30 11.84
CA ASP A 321 -8.79 -7.18 12.52
C ASP A 321 -9.60 -5.95 12.07
N ASP A 322 -9.02 -5.12 11.21
CA ASP A 322 -9.57 -3.85 10.80
C ASP A 322 -10.65 -4.00 9.72
N PRO A 323 -11.87 -3.48 9.96
CA PRO A 323 -12.96 -3.65 9.02
C PRO A 323 -12.67 -2.93 7.70
N ILE A 324 -12.66 -3.69 6.62
CA ILE A 324 -12.55 -3.15 5.27
C ILE A 324 -13.93 -2.82 4.71
N LYS A 325 -14.06 -1.75 3.92
CA LYS A 325 -15.32 -1.44 3.22
C LYS A 325 -15.43 -2.27 1.94
N PRO A 326 -16.63 -2.76 1.55
CA PRO A 326 -16.80 -3.60 0.35
C PRO A 326 -16.23 -3.00 -0.95
N MET A 327 -16.41 -1.70 -1.19
CA MET A 327 -15.84 -1.05 -2.38
C MET A 327 -14.31 -1.04 -2.37
N ASN A 328 -13.69 -0.78 -1.20
CA ASN A 328 -12.23 -0.83 -1.08
C ASN A 328 -11.71 -2.24 -1.32
N PHE A 329 -12.42 -3.25 -0.81
CA PHE A 329 -12.06 -4.65 -1.00
C PHE A 329 -11.98 -5.04 -2.47
N SER A 330 -13.01 -4.69 -3.27
CA SER A 330 -12.99 -4.90 -4.73
C SER A 330 -11.84 -4.14 -5.42
N ASN A 331 -11.56 -2.91 -4.98
CA ASN A 331 -10.50 -2.09 -5.57
C ASN A 331 -9.09 -2.59 -5.27
N PHE A 332 -8.86 -3.15 -4.09
CA PHE A 332 -7.59 -3.82 -3.81
C PHE A 332 -7.46 -5.11 -4.60
N MET A 333 -8.55 -5.89 -4.72
CA MET A 333 -8.51 -7.11 -5.52
C MET A 333 -8.19 -6.81 -6.99
N SER A 334 -8.80 -5.77 -7.57
CA SER A 334 -8.51 -5.34 -8.94
C SER A 334 -7.06 -4.90 -9.16
N PHE A 335 -6.42 -4.36 -8.12
CA PHE A 335 -4.99 -4.04 -8.10
C PHE A 335 -4.10 -5.29 -7.99
N VAL A 336 -4.46 -6.25 -7.14
CA VAL A 336 -3.62 -7.41 -6.82
C VAL A 336 -3.70 -8.49 -7.89
N VAL A 337 -4.88 -8.73 -8.48
CA VAL A 337 -5.09 -9.79 -9.49
C VAL A 337 -4.10 -9.74 -10.64
N PRO A 338 -3.76 -8.58 -11.24
CA PRO A 338 -2.69 -8.50 -12.25
C PRO A 338 -1.34 -9.07 -11.79
N PHE A 339 -1.00 -8.98 -10.51
CA PHE A 339 0.26 -9.49 -9.96
C PHE A 339 0.24 -11.00 -9.71
N VAL A 340 -0.92 -11.67 -9.76
CA VAL A 340 -1.02 -13.11 -9.60
C VAL A 340 -0.60 -13.78 -10.92
N VAL A 341 0.67 -14.18 -10.97
CA VAL A 341 1.36 -14.77 -12.14
C VAL A 341 1.87 -16.19 -11.82
N PRO A 342 2.18 -17.03 -12.84
CA PRO A 342 2.85 -18.33 -12.65
C PRO A 342 4.04 -18.24 -11.69
N GLY A 343 4.07 -19.10 -10.67
CA GLY A 343 5.00 -19.06 -9.53
C GLY A 343 4.42 -18.49 -8.22
N CYS A 344 3.18 -18.01 -8.21
CA CYS A 344 2.45 -17.55 -7.01
C CYS A 344 1.42 -18.58 -6.48
N GLU A 345 1.40 -19.79 -7.02
CA GLU A 345 0.32 -20.75 -6.85
C GLU A 345 0.11 -21.18 -5.38
N ASP A 346 1.20 -21.30 -4.64
CA ASP A 346 1.23 -21.66 -3.21
C ASP A 346 0.58 -20.61 -2.29
N LEU A 347 0.41 -19.37 -2.77
CA LEU A 347 -0.16 -18.24 -2.04
C LEU A 347 -1.66 -18.06 -2.29
N ILE A 348 -2.22 -18.63 -3.37
CA ILE A 348 -3.63 -18.43 -3.75
C ILE A 348 -4.56 -18.91 -2.64
N GLY A 349 -4.26 -20.06 -2.03
CA GLY A 349 -5.11 -20.63 -0.98
C GLY A 349 -5.22 -19.74 0.25
N GLU A 350 -4.12 -19.06 0.64
CA GLU A 350 -4.11 -18.12 1.77
C GLU A 350 -4.86 -16.83 1.43
N MET A 351 -4.62 -16.28 0.23
CA MET A 351 -5.35 -15.11 -0.26
C MET A 351 -6.86 -15.36 -0.34
N LEU A 352 -7.27 -16.55 -0.83
CA LEU A 352 -8.69 -16.92 -0.90
C LEU A 352 -9.32 -17.04 0.47
N ASP A 353 -8.65 -17.70 1.40
CA ASP A 353 -9.10 -17.86 2.78
C ASP A 353 -9.31 -16.50 3.46
N ALA A 354 -8.36 -15.57 3.30
CA ALA A 354 -8.48 -14.20 3.81
C ALA A 354 -9.65 -13.43 3.16
N CYS A 355 -9.81 -13.53 1.83
CA CYS A 355 -10.95 -12.94 1.12
C CYS A 355 -12.30 -13.49 1.62
N VAL A 356 -12.38 -14.79 1.88
CA VAL A 356 -13.60 -15.45 2.35
C VAL A 356 -13.95 -15.02 3.77
N ARG A 357 -12.98 -14.89 4.66
CA ARG A 357 -13.19 -14.30 6.00
C ARG A 357 -13.80 -12.90 5.93
N VAL A 358 -13.25 -12.04 5.07
CA VAL A 358 -13.78 -10.68 4.85
C VAL A 358 -15.23 -10.71 4.35
N LEU A 359 -15.56 -11.60 3.42
CA LEU A 359 -16.93 -11.76 2.90
C LEU A 359 -17.91 -12.28 3.97
N TRP A 360 -17.47 -13.19 4.84
CA TRP A 360 -18.25 -13.61 6.01
C TRP A 360 -18.51 -12.47 6.99
N ASN A 361 -17.52 -11.62 7.22
CA ASN A 361 -17.68 -10.42 8.04
C ASN A 361 -18.72 -9.48 7.41
N PHE A 362 -18.67 -9.28 6.09
CA PHE A 362 -19.67 -8.45 5.39
C PHE A 362 -21.09 -8.97 5.55
N LEU A 363 -21.29 -10.28 5.41
CA LEU A 363 -22.59 -10.91 5.67
C LEU A 363 -23.09 -10.64 7.09
N SER A 364 -22.19 -10.71 8.06
CA SER A 364 -22.52 -10.55 9.48
C SER A 364 -22.87 -9.10 9.84
N THR A 365 -22.33 -8.12 9.12
CA THR A 365 -22.59 -6.69 9.35
C THR A 365 -23.94 -6.17 8.83
N GLY A 366 -24.71 -6.98 8.10
CA GLY A 366 -26.01 -6.58 7.56
C GLY A 366 -25.93 -5.50 6.48
N LEU A 367 -24.85 -5.50 5.68
CA LEU A 367 -24.68 -4.58 4.55
C LEU A 367 -25.80 -4.70 3.52
N ASP A 368 -26.00 -3.63 2.75
CA ASP A 368 -26.94 -3.63 1.62
C ASP A 368 -26.67 -4.84 0.71
N PRO A 369 -27.68 -5.70 0.48
CA PRO A 369 -27.46 -6.93 -0.26
C PRO A 369 -27.03 -6.75 -1.72
N VAL A 370 -27.33 -5.61 -2.35
CA VAL A 370 -26.89 -5.32 -3.73
C VAL A 370 -25.39 -5.06 -3.75
N VAL A 371 -24.90 -4.24 -2.83
CA VAL A 371 -23.46 -3.98 -2.66
C VAL A 371 -22.72 -5.28 -2.34
N LEU A 372 -23.27 -6.04 -1.41
CA LEU A 372 -22.72 -7.32 -0.97
C LEU A 372 -22.64 -8.33 -2.13
N GLY A 373 -23.73 -8.50 -2.89
CA GLY A 373 -23.78 -9.35 -4.08
C GLY A 373 -22.78 -8.93 -5.16
N ALA A 374 -22.67 -7.63 -5.45
CA ALA A 374 -21.71 -7.11 -6.42
C ALA A 374 -20.25 -7.34 -6.00
N THR A 375 -19.93 -7.13 -4.72
CA THR A 375 -18.59 -7.40 -4.18
C THR A 375 -18.25 -8.88 -4.25
N PHE A 376 -19.17 -9.76 -3.86
CA PHE A 376 -18.97 -11.20 -3.94
C PHE A 376 -18.79 -11.69 -5.38
N GLN A 377 -19.62 -11.19 -6.29
CA GLN A 377 -19.50 -11.47 -7.71
C GLN A 377 -18.12 -11.07 -8.25
N ALA A 378 -17.63 -9.87 -7.90
CA ALA A 378 -16.31 -9.41 -8.32
C ALA A 378 -15.20 -10.34 -7.83
N VAL A 379 -15.26 -10.78 -6.58
CA VAL A 379 -14.29 -11.73 -6.01
C VAL A 379 -14.28 -13.05 -6.77
N LEU A 380 -15.45 -13.63 -7.05
CA LEU A 380 -15.53 -14.88 -7.81
C LEU A 380 -14.98 -14.74 -9.23
N VAL A 381 -15.24 -13.61 -9.91
CA VAL A 381 -14.66 -13.31 -11.22
C VAL A 381 -13.14 -13.24 -11.12
N TYR A 382 -12.61 -12.48 -10.16
CA TYR A 382 -11.17 -12.35 -9.97
C TYR A 382 -10.47 -13.68 -9.68
N PHE A 383 -11.05 -14.54 -8.83
CA PHE A 383 -10.48 -15.87 -8.60
C PHE A 383 -10.63 -16.79 -9.80
N SER A 384 -11.70 -16.68 -10.58
CA SER A 384 -11.84 -17.42 -11.84
C SER A 384 -10.72 -17.02 -12.81
N ASP A 385 -10.49 -15.72 -13.01
CA ASP A 385 -9.39 -15.19 -13.84
C ASP A 385 -8.02 -15.70 -13.36
N ILE A 386 -7.80 -15.71 -12.05
CA ILE A 386 -6.57 -16.25 -11.43
C ILE A 386 -6.40 -17.73 -11.77
N LEU A 387 -7.44 -18.54 -11.55
CA LEU A 387 -7.39 -19.98 -11.79
C LEU A 387 -7.24 -20.32 -13.27
N GLU A 388 -7.84 -19.55 -14.18
CA GLU A 388 -7.67 -19.76 -15.62
C GLU A 388 -6.22 -19.54 -16.07
N ARG A 389 -5.52 -18.55 -15.49
CA ARG A 389 -4.10 -18.26 -15.81
C ARG A 389 -3.15 -19.40 -15.46
N PHE A 390 -3.44 -20.16 -14.41
CA PHE A 390 -2.56 -21.24 -13.96
C PHE A 390 -2.74 -22.56 -14.72
N ASN A 391 -3.74 -22.62 -15.61
CA ASN A 391 -4.10 -23.72 -16.52
C ASN A 391 -3.63 -25.12 -16.03
N PRO A 392 -4.52 -25.95 -15.45
CA PRO A 392 -4.15 -27.21 -14.81
C PRO A 392 -3.73 -28.32 -15.79
N SER A 393 -3.68 -28.06 -17.11
CA SER A 393 -3.44 -29.06 -18.18
C SER A 393 -2.09 -29.80 -18.15
N ARG A 394 -1.29 -29.71 -17.08
CA ARG A 394 -0.09 -30.55 -16.88
C ARG A 394 -0.23 -31.38 -15.61
N ALA A 395 -0.39 -32.68 -15.84
CA ALA A 395 -0.86 -33.76 -14.96
C ALA A 395 0.13 -34.22 -13.86
N ASP A 396 0.84 -33.30 -13.22
CA ASP A 396 1.67 -33.64 -12.06
C ASP A 396 0.95 -33.30 -10.74
N ASP A 397 1.12 -34.15 -9.73
CA ASP A 397 0.69 -33.88 -8.35
C ASP A 397 1.21 -32.51 -7.90
N ARG A 398 0.31 -31.51 -7.85
CA ARG A 398 0.64 -30.15 -7.41
C ARG A 398 0.21 -29.96 -5.96
N PRO A 399 1.13 -29.92 -4.99
CA PRO A 399 0.79 -29.77 -3.58
C PRO A 399 -0.04 -28.51 -3.27
N TRP A 400 0.14 -27.44 -4.04
CA TRP A 400 -0.62 -26.20 -3.87
C TRP A 400 -2.10 -26.37 -4.19
N VAL A 401 -2.47 -27.26 -5.12
CA VAL A 401 -3.88 -27.52 -5.47
C VAL A 401 -4.58 -28.22 -4.31
N LEU A 402 -3.91 -29.18 -3.67
CA LEU A 402 -4.42 -29.82 -2.45
C LEU A 402 -4.61 -28.79 -1.34
N LYS A 403 -3.60 -27.94 -1.09
CA LYS A 403 -3.69 -26.85 -0.11
C LYS A 403 -4.83 -25.87 -0.42
N LEU A 404 -5.04 -25.53 -1.70
CA LEU A 404 -6.15 -24.69 -2.14
C LEU A 404 -7.50 -25.37 -1.87
N MET A 405 -7.63 -26.65 -2.19
CA MET A 405 -8.86 -27.41 -1.95
C MET A 405 -9.18 -27.57 -0.47
N ASP A 406 -8.17 -27.82 0.37
CA ASP A 406 -8.32 -27.84 1.82
C ASP A 406 -8.84 -26.49 2.31
N ARG A 407 -8.20 -25.38 1.89
CA ARG A 407 -8.62 -24.02 2.26
C ARG A 407 -10.03 -23.71 1.79
N LEU A 408 -10.43 -24.13 0.59
CA LEU A 408 -11.79 -23.96 0.07
C LEU A 408 -12.85 -24.63 0.96
N ILE A 409 -12.54 -25.83 1.45
CA ILE A 409 -13.42 -26.60 2.33
C ILE A 409 -13.48 -25.94 3.72
N TYR A 410 -12.32 -25.66 4.32
CA TYR A 410 -12.24 -25.12 5.68
C TYR A 410 -12.77 -23.69 5.81
N SER A 411 -12.57 -22.85 4.80
CA SER A 411 -13.08 -21.47 4.79
C SER A 411 -14.59 -21.36 4.52
N GLY A 412 -15.23 -22.48 4.16
CA GLY A 412 -16.68 -22.52 3.93
C GLY A 412 -17.12 -21.81 2.66
N VAL A 413 -16.29 -21.76 1.60
CA VAL A 413 -16.62 -21.04 0.34
C VAL A 413 -17.93 -21.54 -0.27
N MET A 414 -18.18 -22.84 -0.22
CA MET A 414 -19.43 -23.41 -0.75
C MET A 414 -20.66 -22.95 0.05
N GLU A 415 -20.54 -22.88 1.38
CA GLU A 415 -21.60 -22.34 2.22
C GLU A 415 -21.81 -20.85 1.95
N LEU A 416 -20.72 -20.11 1.78
CA LEU A 416 -20.73 -18.70 1.41
C LEU A 416 -21.49 -18.49 0.10
N ILE A 417 -21.11 -19.21 -0.98
CA ILE A 417 -21.80 -19.17 -2.28
C ILE A 417 -23.30 -19.40 -2.10
N LEU A 418 -23.69 -20.44 -1.36
CA LEU A 418 -25.09 -20.76 -1.13
C LEU A 418 -25.82 -19.63 -0.40
N ARG A 419 -25.24 -19.10 0.68
CA ARG A 419 -25.85 -17.99 1.43
C ARG A 419 -25.98 -16.73 0.58
N PHE A 420 -24.98 -16.36 -0.20
CA PHE A 420 -25.07 -15.22 -1.11
C PHE A 420 -26.13 -15.41 -2.18
N THR A 421 -26.25 -16.62 -2.77
CA THR A 421 -27.33 -16.90 -3.73
C THR A 421 -28.73 -16.86 -3.14
N LEU A 422 -28.86 -16.98 -1.80
CA LEU A 422 -30.14 -16.87 -1.10
C LEU A 422 -30.41 -15.46 -0.57
N ILE A 423 -29.37 -14.70 -0.20
CA ILE A 423 -29.49 -13.39 0.45
C ILE A 423 -29.70 -12.26 -0.55
N VAL A 424 -29.14 -12.34 -1.76
CA VAL A 424 -29.35 -11.31 -2.79
C VAL A 424 -30.87 -11.19 -3.04
N PRO A 425 -31.51 -10.09 -2.61
CA PRO A 425 -32.94 -10.04 -2.39
C PRO A 425 -33.68 -9.92 -3.72
N THR A 426 -34.86 -10.53 -3.75
CA THR A 426 -36.06 -9.96 -4.36
C THR A 426 -36.73 -9.13 -3.24
N PRO A 427 -37.18 -7.85 -3.36
CA PRO A 427 -37.50 -6.99 -4.51
C PRO A 427 -37.06 -5.48 -4.39
N GLY A 428 -37.35 -4.65 -5.41
CA GLY A 428 -37.40 -3.17 -5.28
C GLY A 428 -37.06 -2.32 -6.52
N ARG A 429 -36.32 -2.85 -7.49
CA ARG A 429 -36.05 -2.22 -8.80
C ARG A 429 -36.73 -3.00 -9.93
N THR A 430 -36.83 -2.38 -11.11
CA THR A 430 -37.48 -2.93 -12.30
C THR A 430 -37.16 -4.43 -12.47
N PRO A 431 -38.17 -5.31 -12.68
CA PRO A 431 -37.99 -6.77 -12.70
C PRO A 431 -36.84 -7.25 -13.60
N GLN A 432 -36.61 -6.56 -14.71
CA GLN A 432 -35.58 -6.91 -15.71
C GLN A 432 -34.15 -6.84 -15.17
N ALA A 433 -33.77 -5.74 -14.51
CA ALA A 433 -32.38 -5.53 -14.05
C ALA A 433 -32.00 -6.48 -12.90
N HIS A 434 -33.00 -7.05 -12.24
CA HIS A 434 -32.84 -8.01 -11.15
C HIS A 434 -32.60 -9.42 -11.68
N GLU A 435 -33.43 -9.87 -12.62
CA GLU A 435 -33.29 -11.19 -13.23
C GLU A 435 -31.91 -11.36 -13.86
N ASP A 436 -31.40 -10.29 -14.47
CA ASP A 436 -30.05 -10.25 -15.05
C ASP A 436 -28.94 -10.40 -13.98
N ALA A 437 -29.09 -9.79 -12.80
CA ALA A 437 -28.08 -9.83 -11.75
C ALA A 437 -28.02 -11.19 -11.03
N ASP A 438 -29.18 -11.77 -10.69
CA ASP A 438 -29.28 -13.09 -10.05
C ASP A 438 -28.78 -14.19 -11.00
N LYS A 439 -29.22 -14.16 -12.26
CA LYS A 439 -28.73 -15.08 -13.29
C LYS A 439 -27.22 -14.97 -13.44
N ARG A 440 -26.68 -13.75 -13.55
CA ARG A 440 -25.24 -13.52 -13.67
C ARG A 440 -24.46 -14.04 -12.47
N LEU A 441 -24.97 -13.86 -11.24
CA LEU A 441 -24.31 -14.40 -10.05
C LEU A 441 -24.30 -15.93 -10.05
N LYS A 442 -25.42 -16.57 -10.39
CA LYS A 442 -25.53 -18.02 -10.50
C LYS A 442 -24.60 -18.59 -11.57
N ASP A 443 -24.52 -17.91 -12.72
CA ASP A 443 -23.63 -18.30 -13.82
C ASP A 443 -22.16 -18.20 -13.39
N ILE A 444 -21.77 -17.11 -12.71
CA ILE A 444 -20.39 -16.94 -12.20
C ILE A 444 -20.07 -17.98 -11.12
N ALA A 445 -20.98 -18.22 -10.19
CA ALA A 445 -20.81 -19.24 -9.17
C ALA A 445 -20.67 -20.63 -9.80
N ARG A 446 -21.49 -20.95 -10.82
CA ARG A 446 -21.39 -22.20 -11.59
C ARG A 446 -20.03 -22.32 -12.27
N THR A 447 -19.58 -21.28 -12.98
CA THR A 447 -18.27 -21.26 -13.64
C THR A 447 -17.14 -21.45 -12.64
N PHE A 448 -17.17 -20.75 -11.51
CA PHE A 448 -16.18 -20.90 -10.46
C PHE A 448 -16.16 -22.31 -9.89
N ILE A 449 -17.32 -22.91 -9.59
CA ILE A 449 -17.43 -24.29 -9.12
C ILE A 449 -16.88 -25.27 -10.17
N LEU A 450 -17.21 -25.07 -11.45
CA LEU A 450 -16.69 -25.91 -12.54
C LEU A 450 -15.17 -25.82 -12.63
N LEU A 451 -14.60 -24.62 -12.53
CA LEU A 451 -13.15 -24.43 -12.45
C LEU A 451 -12.58 -25.19 -11.25
N LEU A 452 -13.15 -25.06 -10.06
CA LEU A 452 -12.68 -25.84 -8.90
C LEU A 452 -12.73 -27.36 -9.14
N VAL A 453 -13.78 -27.85 -9.80
CA VAL A 453 -13.92 -29.28 -10.13
C VAL A 453 -12.84 -29.74 -11.11
N THR A 454 -12.43 -28.91 -12.08
CA THR A 454 -11.32 -29.26 -12.98
C THR A 454 -9.97 -29.30 -12.27
N TYR A 455 -9.81 -28.55 -11.18
CA TYR A 455 -8.65 -28.59 -10.30
C TYR A 455 -8.63 -29.81 -9.35
N THR A 456 -9.78 -30.42 -9.05
CA THR A 456 -9.80 -31.63 -8.20
C THR A 456 -9.24 -32.85 -8.94
N SER A 457 -8.08 -33.35 -8.53
CA SER A 457 -7.55 -34.62 -9.03
C SER A 457 -8.44 -35.79 -8.62
N ASP A 458 -8.47 -36.86 -9.42
CA ASP A 458 -9.19 -38.08 -9.05
C ASP A 458 -8.67 -38.69 -7.74
N GLN A 459 -7.41 -38.44 -7.39
CA GLN A 459 -6.82 -38.84 -6.13
C GLN A 459 -7.37 -38.05 -4.94
N TYR A 460 -7.57 -36.74 -5.10
CA TYR A 460 -8.24 -35.93 -4.07
C TYR A 460 -9.70 -36.36 -3.88
N ARG A 461 -10.40 -36.69 -4.97
CA ARG A 461 -11.77 -37.25 -4.91
C ARG A 461 -11.81 -38.56 -4.13
N LYS A 462 -10.82 -39.45 -4.34
CA LYS A 462 -10.68 -40.70 -3.58
C LYS A 462 -10.39 -40.43 -2.10
N ASN A 463 -9.49 -39.51 -1.80
CA ASN A 463 -9.13 -39.16 -0.42
C ASN A 463 -10.30 -38.52 0.35
N LEU A 464 -11.10 -37.65 -0.28
CA LEU A 464 -12.30 -37.07 0.33
C LEU A 464 -13.36 -38.12 0.71
N LEU A 465 -13.48 -39.17 -0.12
CA LEU A 465 -14.43 -40.27 0.12
C LEU A 465 -13.99 -41.18 1.28
N CYS A 466 -12.72 -41.14 1.66
CA CYS A 466 -12.15 -41.97 2.72
C CYS A 466 -11.99 -41.23 4.06
N HIS A 467 -12.22 -39.91 4.13
CA HIS A 467 -12.04 -39.15 5.37
C HIS A 467 -13.26 -39.32 6.32
N PRO A 468 -13.10 -39.89 7.53
CA PRO A 468 -14.20 -40.31 8.39
C PRO A 468 -15.09 -39.17 8.90
N ASP A 469 -14.57 -37.95 9.02
CA ASP A 469 -15.29 -36.77 9.52
C ASP A 469 -15.89 -35.85 8.43
N CYS A 470 -15.84 -36.25 7.15
CA CYS A 470 -16.29 -35.38 6.07
C CYS A 470 -17.81 -35.53 5.83
N SER A 471 -18.62 -34.60 6.37
CA SER A 471 -20.07 -34.47 6.08
C SER A 471 -20.35 -33.74 4.76
N ILE A 472 -19.35 -33.04 4.23
CA ILE A 472 -19.37 -32.22 3.00
C ILE A 472 -19.44 -33.03 1.67
N PRO A 473 -18.84 -34.22 1.51
CA PRO A 473 -18.86 -34.96 0.25
C PRO A 473 -20.27 -35.41 -0.15
N ARG A 474 -21.19 -35.65 0.79
CA ARG A 474 -22.57 -36.04 0.44
C ARG A 474 -23.36 -34.88 -0.18
N ALA A 475 -23.14 -33.65 0.25
CA ALA A 475 -23.82 -32.47 -0.29
C ALA A 475 -23.26 -32.05 -1.66
N LEU A 476 -21.93 -32.09 -1.84
CA LEU A 476 -21.28 -31.80 -3.12
C LEU A 476 -21.52 -32.90 -4.16
N ASN A 477 -21.42 -34.18 -3.80
CA ASN A 477 -21.62 -35.29 -4.74
C ASN A 477 -23.10 -35.47 -5.14
N ALA A 478 -24.05 -35.19 -4.22
CA ALA A 478 -25.48 -35.20 -4.56
C ALA A 478 -25.89 -34.02 -5.48
N ARG A 479 -25.27 -32.84 -5.34
CA ARG A 479 -25.59 -31.66 -6.17
C ARG A 479 -24.77 -31.57 -7.46
N CYS A 480 -23.53 -32.04 -7.51
CA CYS A 480 -22.78 -32.13 -8.77
C CYS A 480 -23.50 -33.04 -9.78
N ARG A 481 -24.25 -34.07 -9.33
CA ARG A 481 -25.14 -34.86 -10.20
C ARG A 481 -26.35 -34.08 -10.73
N ILE A 482 -26.80 -33.03 -10.03
CA ILE A 482 -27.94 -32.18 -10.44
C ILE A 482 -27.50 -31.12 -11.46
N TYR A 483 -26.25 -30.64 -11.39
CA TYR A 483 -25.74 -29.56 -12.28
C TYR A 483 -24.89 -30.07 -13.47
N ALA A 484 -24.62 -31.38 -13.56
CA ALA A 484 -23.83 -32.01 -14.62
C ALA A 484 -24.66 -32.83 -15.64
N LEU A 485 -25.96 -32.59 -15.75
CA LEU A 485 -26.77 -33.06 -16.88
C LEU A 485 -27.01 -31.87 -17.84
N PRO A 486 -27.04 -32.11 -19.17
CA PRO A 486 -27.25 -31.06 -20.18
C PRO A 486 -28.51 -30.22 -19.92
#